data_AF-A0A441TR56-F1
#
_entry.id   AF-A0A441TR56-F1
#
_cell.length_a   1.000
_cell.length_b   1.000
_cell.length_c   1.000
_cell.angle_alpha   90.00
_cell.angle_beta   90.00
_cell.angle_gamma   90.00
#
_symmetry.space_group_name_H-M   'P 1'
#
loop_
_entity.id
_entity.type
_entity.pdbx_description
1 polymer ?
#
loop_
_entity_poly.entity_id
_entity_poly.type
_entity_poly.pdbx_seq_one_letter_code
_entity_poly.pdbx_strand_id
1 'polypeptide(L)'
;MTSTSHAVQTIVDNGNRLFSEKTPLLSHWQELAEHFYYDRADFTGPLNIGSDYAAGSFSSRASIYRRDMADLYRTMLRPADFFEVKSLD
;
A
#
# COMPACT_ATOMS: atom_id res chain seq x y z
N MET A 1 -32.12 -4.78 20.96
CA MET A 1 -30.69 -4.75 20.64
C MET A 1 -30.14 -6.13 20.97
N THR A 2 -29.89 -6.96 19.95
CA THR A 2 -29.42 -8.34 20.13
C THR A 2 -27.96 -8.32 20.60
N SER A 3 -27.69 -8.93 21.74
CA SER A 3 -26.31 -9.15 22.24
C SER A 3 -25.54 -9.92 21.16
N THR A 4 -24.52 -9.30 20.59
CA THR A 4 -23.60 -9.92 19.63
C THR A 4 -22.81 -11.03 20.33
N SER A 5 -22.59 -12.15 19.64
CA SER A 5 -21.80 -13.28 20.17
C SER A 5 -20.41 -12.82 20.60
N HIS A 6 -19.91 -13.34 21.72
CA HIS A 6 -18.59 -13.01 22.26
C HIS A 6 -17.47 -13.22 21.22
N ALA A 7 -17.55 -14.28 20.41
CA ALA A 7 -16.57 -14.54 19.34
C ALA A 7 -16.55 -13.43 18.28
N VAL A 8 -17.73 -12.90 17.92
CA VAL A 8 -17.84 -11.78 16.96
C VAL A 8 -17.21 -10.52 17.57
N GLN A 9 -17.46 -10.26 18.85
CA GLN A 9 -16.87 -9.10 19.53
C GLN A 9 -15.34 -9.18 19.55
N THR A 10 -14.76 -10.34 19.85
CA THR A 10 -13.30 -10.52 19.84
C THR A 10 -12.67 -10.23 18.47
N ILE A 11 -13.32 -10.63 17.38
CA ILE A 11 -12.84 -10.34 16.02
C ILE A 11 -12.87 -8.83 15.74
N VAL A 12 -13.97 -8.17 16.12
CA VAL A 12 -14.11 -6.72 15.94
C VAL A 12 -13.06 -5.95 16.74
N ASP A 13 -12.86 -6.32 18.01
CA ASP A 13 -11.89 -5.66 18.88
C ASP A 13 -10.45 -5.82 18.36
N ASN A 14 -10.09 -7.03 17.90
CA ASN A 14 -8.80 -7.28 17.28
C ASN A 14 -8.61 -6.49 15.98
N GLY A 15 -9.65 -6.43 15.14
CA GLY A 15 -9.63 -5.63 13.92
C GLY A 15 -9.38 -4.16 14.24
N ASN A 16 -10.19 -3.58 15.12
CA ASN A 16 -10.07 -2.17 15.54
C ASN A 16 -8.67 -1.86 16.08
N ARG A 17 -8.11 -2.74 16.92
CA ARG A 17 -6.76 -2.58 17.45
C ARG A 17 -5.70 -2.59 16.34
N LEU A 18 -5.71 -3.62 15.49
CA LEU A 18 -4.71 -3.76 14.41
C LEU A 18 -4.80 -2.63 13.38
N PHE A 19 -6.00 -2.19 13.01
CA PHE A 19 -6.17 -1.05 12.10
C PHE A 19 -5.72 0.26 12.74
N SER A 20 -6.01 0.47 14.04
CA SER A 20 -5.54 1.64 14.77
C SER A 20 -4.01 1.69 14.88
N GLU A 21 -3.37 0.56 15.17
CA GLU A 21 -1.91 0.43 15.20
C GLU A 21 -1.27 0.65 13.82
N LYS A 22 -1.97 0.31 12.73
CA LYS A 22 -1.50 0.50 11.35
C LYS A 22 -1.66 1.95 10.87
N THR A 23 -2.52 2.76 11.48
CA THR A 23 -2.82 4.14 11.02
C THR A 23 -1.59 4.99 10.76
N PRO A 24 -0.57 5.07 11.64
CA PRO A 24 0.61 5.91 11.39
C PRO A 24 1.38 5.49 10.14
N LEU A 25 1.45 4.18 9.86
CA LEU A 25 2.09 3.64 8.65
C LEU A 25 1.32 4.04 7.39
N LEU A 26 -0.01 3.95 7.43
CA LEU A 26 -0.85 4.38 6.31
C LEU A 26 -0.73 5.89 6.05
N SER A 27 -0.68 6.71 7.10
CA SER A 27 -0.47 8.15 6.96
C SER A 27 0.90 8.46 6.34
N HIS A 28 1.94 7.75 6.74
CA HIS A 28 3.26 7.91 6.14
C HIS A 28 3.28 7.51 4.66
N TRP A 29 2.64 6.39 4.31
CA TRP A 29 2.52 5.97 2.91
C TRP A 29 1.66 6.90 2.07
N GLN A 30 0.62 7.50 2.66
CA GLN A 30 -0.18 8.54 2.02
C GLN A 30 0.70 9.74 1.62
N GLU A 31 1.47 10.29 2.56
CA GLU A 31 2.37 11.42 2.32
C GLU A 31 3.39 11.11 1.21
N LEU A 32 4.01 9.92 1.24
CA LEU A 32 4.92 9.51 0.17
C LEU A 32 4.21 9.36 -1.18
N ALA A 33 3.01 8.81 -1.20
CA ALA A 33 2.26 8.59 -2.43
C ALA A 33 1.82 9.91 -3.08
N GLU A 34 1.43 10.92 -2.30
CA GLU A 34 1.08 12.26 -2.78
C GLU A 34 2.22 12.92 -3.57
N HIS A 35 3.48 12.60 -3.25
CA HIS A 35 4.65 13.15 -3.93
C HIS A 35 5.23 12.26 -5.05
N PHE A 36 5.13 10.93 -4.91
CA PHE A 36 5.84 9.98 -5.78
C PHE A 36 4.95 8.96 -6.49
N TYR A 37 3.70 8.77 -6.07
CA TYR A 37 2.80 7.78 -6.67
C TYR A 37 1.31 8.19 -6.57
N TYR A 38 0.99 9.30 -7.24
CA TYR A 38 -0.31 9.99 -7.15
C TYR A 38 -1.51 9.06 -7.42
N ASP A 39 -1.37 8.15 -8.38
CA ASP A 39 -2.41 7.18 -8.78
C ASP A 39 -2.84 6.24 -7.63
N ARG A 40 -2.02 6.13 -6.58
CA ARG A 40 -2.18 5.22 -5.45
C ARG A 40 -2.04 5.95 -4.10
N ALA A 41 -2.30 7.25 -4.09
CA ALA A 41 -2.39 8.05 -2.87
C ALA A 41 -3.77 7.91 -2.21
N ASP A 42 -4.18 6.66 -1.94
CA ASP A 42 -5.51 6.30 -1.43
C ASP A 42 -5.44 5.49 -0.11
N PHE A 43 -4.37 5.65 0.66
CA PHE A 43 -4.12 4.88 1.89
C PHE A 43 -4.99 5.31 3.07
N THR A 44 -5.31 6.60 3.18
CA THR A 44 -6.11 7.15 4.28
C THR A 44 -7.48 7.66 3.84
N GLY A 45 -7.71 7.80 2.53
CA GLY A 45 -8.95 8.32 1.98
C GLY A 45 -9.04 8.13 0.46
N PRO A 46 -10.18 8.47 -0.16
CA PRO A 46 -10.37 8.33 -1.59
C PRO A 46 -9.56 9.37 -2.38
N LEU A 47 -9.06 8.97 -3.56
CA LEU A 47 -8.36 9.86 -4.49
C LEU A 47 -9.35 10.71 -5.29
N ASN A 48 -9.21 12.03 -5.22
CA ASN A 48 -9.98 12.96 -6.06
C ASN A 48 -9.22 13.26 -7.36
N ILE A 49 -9.56 12.55 -8.45
CA ILE A 49 -8.88 12.60 -9.76
C ILE A 49 -8.95 13.98 -10.47
N GLY A 50 -9.66 14.97 -9.89
CA GLY A 50 -9.79 16.33 -10.44
C GLY A 50 -8.85 17.36 -9.83
N SER A 51 -9.14 17.80 -8.61
CA SER A 51 -8.43 18.92 -7.96
C SER A 51 -7.11 18.52 -7.32
N ASP A 52 -7.01 17.27 -6.85
CA ASP A 52 -5.93 16.85 -5.94
C ASP A 52 -4.91 15.93 -6.62
N TYR A 53 -5.27 15.34 -7.77
CA TYR A 53 -4.39 14.44 -8.50
C TYR A 53 -3.12 15.15 -8.98
N ALA A 54 -1.98 14.66 -8.50
CA ALA A 54 -0.65 15.24 -8.74
C ALA A 54 -0.54 16.74 -8.35
N ALA A 55 -1.45 17.23 -7.48
CA ALA A 55 -1.41 18.60 -6.99
C ALA A 55 -0.10 18.86 -6.24
N GLY A 56 0.52 20.02 -6.50
CA GLY A 56 1.83 20.36 -5.93
C GLY A 56 3.03 19.70 -6.63
N SER A 57 2.83 18.82 -7.61
CA SER A 57 3.91 18.29 -8.43
C SER A 57 4.23 19.22 -9.61
N PHE A 58 5.42 19.81 -9.61
CA PHE A 58 5.89 20.64 -10.74
C PHE A 58 6.25 19.81 -11.99
N SER A 59 6.58 18.53 -11.82
CA SER A 59 7.03 17.64 -12.90
C SER A 59 6.81 16.16 -12.56
N SER A 60 6.51 15.34 -13.58
CA SER A 60 6.31 13.89 -13.44
C SER A 60 7.57 13.10 -13.07
N ARG A 61 8.75 13.73 -12.94
CA ARG A 61 10.03 13.05 -12.66
C ARG A 61 9.97 12.15 -11.43
N ALA A 62 9.34 12.61 -10.34
CA ALA A 62 9.20 11.83 -9.12
C ALA A 62 8.46 10.50 -9.36
N SER A 63 7.32 10.54 -10.08
CA SER A 63 6.58 9.32 -10.44
C SER A 63 7.34 8.39 -11.37
N ILE A 64 8.08 8.95 -12.34
CA ILE A 64 8.90 8.17 -13.28
C ILE A 64 9.99 7.42 -12.52
N TYR A 65 10.72 8.09 -11.62
CA TYR A 65 11.76 7.43 -10.83
C TYR A 65 11.22 6.33 -9.93
N ARG A 66 10.06 6.56 -9.29
CA ARG A 66 9.40 5.53 -8.50
C ARG A 66 9.03 4.31 -9.35
N ARG A 67 8.48 4.53 -10.56
CA ARG A 67 8.14 3.45 -11.49
C ARG A 67 9.38 2.67 -11.90
N ASP A 68 10.42 3.38 -12.34
CA ASP A 68 11.65 2.75 -12.82
C ASP A 68 12.32 1.94 -11.70
N MET A 69 12.34 2.44 -10.45
CA MET A 69 12.80 1.66 -9.29
C MET A 69 11.95 0.41 -9.03
N ALA A 70 10.62 0.50 -9.13
CA ALA A 70 9.73 -0.64 -8.95
C ALA A 70 9.98 -1.74 -10.01
N ASP A 71 10.23 -1.35 -11.25
CA ASP A 71 10.55 -2.25 -12.35
C ASP A 71 11.91 -2.95 -12.16
N LEU A 72 12.90 -2.25 -11.59
CA LEU A 72 14.19 -2.84 -11.24
C LEU A 72 14.05 -3.97 -10.23
N TYR A 73 13.28 -3.78 -9.15
CA TYR A 73 13.07 -4.83 -8.14
C TYR A 73 12.42 -6.08 -8.72
N ARG A 74 11.45 -5.92 -9.63
CA ARG A 74 10.83 -7.06 -10.31
C ARG A 74 11.86 -7.88 -11.09
N THR A 75 12.75 -7.20 -11.80
CA THR A 75 13.79 -7.85 -12.62
C THR A 75 14.86 -8.51 -11.76
N MET A 76 15.27 -7.89 -10.64
CA MET A 76 16.30 -8.44 -9.74
C MET A 76 15.80 -9.62 -8.91
N LEU A 77 14.58 -9.50 -8.35
CA LEU A 77 14.06 -10.47 -7.39
C LEU A 77 13.31 -11.62 -8.07
N ARG A 78 12.82 -11.45 -9.30
CA ARG A 78 12.06 -12.47 -10.05
C ARG A 78 12.61 -12.65 -11.48
N PRO A 79 13.81 -13.23 -11.64
CA PRO A 79 14.34 -13.60 -12.95
C PRO A 79 13.52 -14.74 -13.58
N ALA A 80 13.78 -15.10 -14.84
CA ALA A 80 13.03 -16.15 -15.54
C ALA A 80 13.03 -17.49 -14.77
N ASP A 81 14.18 -17.85 -14.20
CA ASP A 81 14.36 -19.03 -13.34
C ASP A 81 14.24 -18.66 -11.86
N PHE A 82 13.19 -17.90 -11.49
CA PHE A 82 13.02 -17.33 -10.15
C PHE A 82 13.00 -18.40 -9.04
N PHE A 83 12.41 -19.57 -9.29
CA PHE A 83 12.38 -20.65 -8.33
C PHE A 83 12.49 -22.00 -9.00
N GLU A 84 13.17 -22.93 -8.32
CA GLU A 84 13.29 -24.33 -8.69
C GLU A 84 12.96 -25.18 -7.47
N VAL A 85 12.10 -26.19 -7.65
CA VAL A 85 11.83 -27.18 -6.60
C VAL A 85 12.88 -28.26 -6.70
N LYS A 86 13.78 -28.33 -5.72
CA LYS A 86 14.74 -29.44 -5.62
C LYS A 86 14.06 -30.63 -4.95
N SER A 87 14.00 -31.78 -5.62
CA SER A 87 13.71 -33.03 -4.93
C SER A 87 14.86 -33.32 -3.97
N LEU A 88 14.52 -33.71 -2.75
CA LEU A 88 15.47 -34.35 -1.85
C LEU A 88 15.48 -35.82 -2.27
N ASP A 89 16.49 -36.20 -3.05
CA ASP A 89 16.85 -37.62 -3.19
C ASP A 89 17.39 -38.15 -1.86
#